data_AF-A0AA46KH57-F1
#
_entry.id   AF-A0AA46KH57-F1
#
_cell.length_a   1.000
_cell.length_b   1.000
_cell.length_c   1.000
_cell.angle_alpha   90.00
_cell.angle_beta   90.00
_cell.angle_gamma   90.00
#
_symmetry.space_group_name_H-M   'P 1'
#
loop_
_entity.id
_entity.type
_entity.pdbx_description
1 polymer ?
#
loop_
_entity_poly.entity_id
_entity_poly.type
_entity_poly.pdbx_seq_one_letter_code
_entity_poly.pdbx_strand_id
1 'polypeptide(L)'
;MANNTVAMLRARMIAANPNLGTAENQDKWWLLGTTGCHLCDIAEQLLSQFQAVQPIRYQYVDIADFDEVLMMEFATTIPVILTPSKRLNYPFSVLDLQQLLAAS
;
A
#
# COMPACT_ATOMS: atom_id res chain seq x y z
N MET A 1 10.12 16.09 -6.09
CA MET A 1 10.09 15.15 -7.24
C MET A 1 9.50 13.79 -6.86
N ALA A 2 9.67 13.28 -5.62
CA ALA A 2 9.09 12.01 -5.16
C ALA A 2 7.54 11.95 -5.14
N ASN A 3 6.86 13.06 -4.81
CA ASN A 3 5.37 13.10 -4.78
C ASN A 3 4.75 12.84 -6.16
N ASN A 4 5.44 13.23 -7.24
CA ASN A 4 4.95 13.00 -8.61
C ASN A 4 4.96 11.50 -8.95
N THR A 5 5.91 10.74 -8.39
CA THR A 5 6.04 9.30 -8.64
C THR A 5 4.94 8.49 -7.94
N VAL A 6 4.58 8.82 -6.69
CA VAL A 6 3.52 8.11 -5.96
C VAL A 6 2.14 8.41 -6.55
N ALA A 7 1.85 9.68 -6.86
CA ALA A 7 0.58 10.05 -7.49
C ALA A 7 0.38 9.36 -8.86
N MET A 8 1.42 9.33 -9.70
CA MET A 8 1.38 8.61 -10.98
C MET A 8 1.20 7.10 -10.79
N LEU A 9 1.89 6.50 -9.82
CA LEU A 9 1.75 5.08 -9.52
C LEU A 9 0.30 4.75 -9.08
N ARG A 10 -0.27 5.54 -8.16
CA ARG A 10 -1.66 5.38 -7.73
C ARG A 10 -2.63 5.53 -8.91
N ALA A 11 -2.42 6.50 -9.79
CA ALA A 11 -3.25 6.66 -10.99
C ALA A 11 -3.18 5.45 -11.93
N ARG A 12 -1.98 4.88 -12.16
CA ARG A 12 -1.81 3.63 -12.93
C ARG A 12 -2.55 2.46 -12.29
N MET A 13 -2.44 2.30 -10.97
CA MET A 13 -3.12 1.23 -10.24
C MET A 13 -4.65 1.39 -10.26
N ILE A 14 -5.17 2.62 -10.20
CA ILE A 14 -6.61 2.90 -10.36
C ILE A 14 -7.08 2.58 -11.77
N ALA A 15 -6.27 2.86 -12.80
CA ALA A 15 -6.61 2.48 -14.17
C ALA A 15 -6.69 0.95 -14.34
N ALA A 16 -5.81 0.19 -13.67
CA ALA A 16 -5.81 -1.27 -13.68
C ALA A 16 -6.91 -1.89 -12.79
N ASN A 17 -7.24 -1.25 -11.67
CA ASN A 17 -8.31 -1.66 -10.77
C ASN A 17 -9.13 -0.43 -10.32
N PRO A 18 -10.22 -0.08 -11.05
CA PRO A 18 -11.03 1.12 -10.78
C PRO A 18 -11.64 1.20 -9.38
N ASN A 19 -11.80 0.07 -8.67
CA ASN A 19 -12.32 0.05 -7.30
C ASN A 19 -11.39 0.78 -6.31
N LEU A 20 -10.10 0.92 -6.64
CA LEU A 20 -9.14 1.70 -5.85
C LEU A 20 -9.38 3.21 -5.96
N GLY A 21 -10.05 3.67 -7.02
CA GLY A 21 -10.31 5.09 -7.29
C GLY A 21 -11.62 5.61 -6.69
N THR A 22 -12.32 4.82 -5.89
CA THR A 22 -13.57 5.25 -5.23
C THR A 22 -13.27 6.30 -4.14
N ALA A 23 -14.25 7.15 -3.83
CA ALA A 23 -14.13 8.15 -2.76
C ALA A 23 -13.78 7.50 -1.40
N GLU A 24 -14.17 6.24 -1.18
CA GLU A 24 -13.82 5.50 0.03
C GLU A 24 -12.33 5.11 0.08
N ASN A 25 -11.71 4.80 -1.06
CA ASN A 25 -10.37 4.23 -1.15
C ASN A 25 -9.29 5.26 -1.52
N GLN A 26 -9.68 6.43 -2.02
CA GLN A 26 -8.76 7.46 -2.51
C GLN A 26 -7.78 7.93 -1.43
N ASP A 27 -8.26 8.13 -0.20
CA ASP A 27 -7.45 8.62 0.94
C ASP A 27 -6.90 7.48 1.82
N LYS A 28 -7.29 6.23 1.57
CA LYS A 28 -6.78 5.08 2.31
C LYS A 28 -5.31 4.80 1.97
N TRP A 29 -4.62 4.22 2.94
CA TRP A 29 -3.36 3.52 2.68
C TRP A 29 -3.67 2.22 1.95
N TRP A 30 -2.81 1.79 1.05
CA TRP A 30 -2.93 0.51 0.37
C TRP A 30 -1.78 -0.38 0.82
N LEU A 31 -2.11 -1.58 1.30
CA LEU A 31 -1.13 -2.65 1.47
C LEU A 31 -1.19 -3.52 0.22
N LEU A 32 -0.12 -3.46 -0.57
CA LEU A 32 0.05 -4.31 -1.75
C LEU A 32 0.64 -5.64 -1.30
N GLY A 33 -0.04 -6.72 -1.65
CA GLY A 33 0.35 -8.08 -1.33
C GLY A 33 -0.29 -9.06 -2.30
N THR A 34 -0.18 -10.35 -2.01
CA THR A 34 -0.94 -11.39 -2.69
C THR A 34 -1.21 -12.56 -1.75
N THR A 35 -2.21 -13.38 -2.06
CA THR A 35 -2.57 -14.56 -1.28
C THR A 35 -1.39 -15.55 -1.18
N GLY A 36 -1.15 -16.10 0.01
CA GLY A 36 -0.06 -17.07 0.25
C GLY A 36 1.33 -16.44 0.46
N CYS A 37 1.39 -15.10 0.57
CA CYS A 37 2.61 -14.36 0.87
C CYS A 37 2.86 -14.23 2.38
N HIS A 38 3.82 -15.01 2.91
CA HIS A 38 4.15 -14.95 4.34
C HIS A 38 4.58 -13.56 4.84
N LEU A 39 5.36 -12.83 4.04
CA LEU A 39 5.78 -11.47 4.40
C LEU A 39 4.59 -10.50 4.47
N CYS A 40 3.55 -10.74 3.66
CA CYS A 40 2.34 -9.95 3.65
C CYS A 40 1.53 -10.18 4.94
N ASP A 41 1.46 -11.42 5.44
CA ASP A 41 0.85 -11.71 6.75
C ASP A 41 1.54 -10.92 7.88
N ILE A 42 2.89 -10.83 7.84
CA ILE A 42 3.67 -10.05 8.80
C ILE A 42 3.34 -8.55 8.68
N ALA A 43 3.23 -8.03 7.46
CA ALA A 43 2.85 -6.63 7.24
C ALA A 43 1.43 -6.31 7.75
N GLU A 44 0.47 -7.22 7.57
CA GLU A 44 -0.88 -7.08 8.11
C GLU A 44 -0.88 -7.08 9.65
N GLN A 45 -0.07 -7.93 10.28
CA GLN A 45 0.09 -7.91 11.74
C GLN A 45 0.67 -6.60 12.24
N LEU A 46 1.66 -6.02 11.53
CA LEU A 46 2.22 -4.71 11.86
C LEU A 46 1.17 -3.59 11.71
N LEU A 47 0.37 -3.61 10.64
CA LEU A 47 -0.72 -2.65 10.44
C LEU A 47 -1.81 -2.79 11.51
N SER A 48 -2.17 -4.01 11.90
CA SER A 48 -3.14 -4.26 12.97
C SER A 48 -2.66 -3.71 14.31
N GLN A 49 -1.39 -3.94 14.67
CA GLN A 49 -0.78 -3.36 15.87
C GLN A 49 -0.77 -1.83 15.81
N PHE A 50 -0.46 -1.26 14.64
CA PHE A 50 -0.46 0.18 14.46
C PHE A 50 -1.87 0.79 14.53
N GLN A 51 -2.88 0.09 13.99
CA GLN A 51 -4.29 0.49 14.08
C GLN A 51 -4.82 0.54 15.52
N ALA A 52 -4.24 -0.23 16.44
CA ALA A 52 -4.61 -0.18 17.85
C ALA A 52 -4.26 1.16 18.53
N VAL A 53 -3.33 1.93 17.95
CA VAL A 53 -2.84 3.21 18.52
C VAL A 53 -3.00 4.40 17.57
N GLN A 54 -3.26 4.18 16.29
CA GLN A 54 -3.45 5.20 15.27
C GLN A 54 -4.69 4.89 14.43
N PRO A 55 -5.59 5.86 14.18
CA PRO A 55 -6.84 5.62 13.46
C PRO A 55 -6.63 5.56 11.93
N ILE A 56 -5.68 4.76 11.46
CA ILE A 56 -5.45 4.60 10.03
C ILE A 56 -6.51 3.68 9.40
N ARG A 57 -6.91 4.02 8.19
CA ARG A 57 -7.71 3.16 7.33
C ARG A 57 -6.83 2.68 6.19
N TYR A 58 -6.77 1.37 6.01
CA TYR A 58 -6.07 0.78 4.87
C TYR A 58 -6.97 -0.17 4.09
N GLN A 59 -6.61 -0.40 2.84
CA GLN A 59 -7.18 -1.40 1.96
C GLN A 59 -6.09 -2.40 1.60
N TYR A 60 -6.37 -3.69 1.72
CA TYR A 60 -5.53 -4.71 1.12
C TYR A 60 -5.80 -4.75 -0.39
N VAL A 61 -4.74 -4.76 -1.18
CA VAL A 61 -4.80 -4.75 -2.64
C VAL A 61 -4.00 -5.94 -3.14
N ASP A 62 -4.70 -6.95 -3.67
CA ASP A 62 -4.05 -8.11 -4.27
C ASP A 62 -3.45 -7.70 -5.62
N ILE A 63 -2.13 -7.83 -5.75
CA ILE A 63 -1.45 -7.49 -6.99
C ILE A 63 -1.82 -8.44 -8.14
N ALA A 64 -2.40 -9.61 -7.84
CA ALA A 64 -2.92 -10.55 -8.83
C ALA A 64 -4.16 -10.01 -9.56
N ASP A 65 -4.81 -8.96 -9.03
CA ASP A 65 -5.94 -8.29 -9.70
C ASP A 65 -5.50 -7.28 -10.77
N PHE A 66 -4.19 -7.05 -10.93
CA PHE A 66 -3.65 -6.15 -11.95
C PHE A 66 -3.32 -6.87 -13.26
N ASP A 67 -3.07 -6.09 -14.31
CA ASP A 67 -2.43 -6.63 -15.52
C ASP A 67 -1.03 -7.20 -15.23
N GLU A 68 -0.57 -8.10 -16.09
CA GLU A 68 0.69 -8.83 -15.90
C GLU A 68 1.89 -7.90 -15.69
N VAL A 69 1.94 -6.79 -16.41
CA VAL A 69 3.06 -5.83 -16.34
C VAL A 69 3.11 -5.20 -14.95
N LEU A 70 1.99 -4.67 -14.47
CA LEU A 70 1.91 -4.02 -13.17
C LEU A 70 2.04 -5.02 -12.02
N MET A 71 1.50 -6.24 -12.15
CA MET A 71 1.70 -7.32 -11.18
C MET A 71 3.19 -7.65 -11.03
N MET A 72 3.92 -7.82 -12.14
CA MET A 72 5.36 -8.13 -12.12
C MET A 72 6.22 -7.02 -11.50
N GLU A 73 5.81 -5.74 -11.61
CA GLU A 73 6.50 -4.63 -10.93
C GLU A 73 6.54 -4.82 -9.40
N PHE A 74 5.56 -5.52 -8.82
CA PHE A 74 5.44 -5.74 -7.38
C PHE A 74 5.79 -7.15 -6.92
N ALA A 75 5.77 -8.15 -7.80
CA ALA A 75 5.90 -9.56 -7.46
C ALA A 75 7.11 -9.93 -6.56
N THR A 76 8.22 -9.19 -6.66
CA THR A 76 9.42 -9.41 -5.83
C THR A 76 9.63 -8.38 -4.73
N THR A 77 8.74 -7.40 -4.60
CA THR A 77 8.85 -6.30 -3.63
C THR A 77 7.71 -6.24 -2.62
N ILE A 78 6.63 -7.00 -2.82
CA ILE A 78 5.58 -7.13 -1.82
C ILE A 78 6.11 -7.75 -0.51
N PRO A 79 5.61 -7.29 0.66
CA PRO A 79 4.57 -6.29 0.83
C PRO A 79 5.06 -4.84 0.65
N VAL A 80 4.19 -3.98 0.13
CA VAL A 80 4.44 -2.53 -0.03
C VAL A 80 3.29 -1.73 0.56
N ILE A 81 3.60 -0.72 1.38
CA ILE A 81 2.62 0.28 1.84
C ILE A 81 2.65 1.47 0.88
N LEU A 82 1.47 1.83 0.36
CA LEU A 82 1.27 3.01 -0.47
C LEU A 82 0.20 3.91 0.16
N THR A 83 0.65 4.99 0.79
CA THR A 83 -0.24 6.07 1.24
C THR A 83 -0.59 6.99 0.05
N PRO A 84 -1.50 7.98 0.21
CA PRO A 84 -1.76 8.95 -0.85
C PRO A 84 -0.51 9.67 -1.38
N SER A 85 0.53 9.83 -0.55
CA SER A 85 1.71 10.65 -0.87
C SER A 85 3.07 9.93 -0.76
N LYS A 86 3.13 8.79 -0.06
CA LYS A 86 4.38 8.06 0.25
C LYS A 86 4.27 6.58 -0.09
N ARG A 87 5.39 5.99 -0.52
CA ARG A 87 5.61 4.55 -0.69
C ARG A 87 6.62 4.07 0.35
N LEU A 88 6.36 2.94 0.98
CA LEU A 88 7.25 2.26 1.91
C LEU A 88 7.34 0.79 1.50
N ASN A 89 8.54 0.33 1.14
CA ASN A 89 8.78 -1.07 0.79
C ASN A 89 9.19 -1.85 2.03
N TYR A 90 8.89 -3.15 2.07
CA TYR A 90 9.49 -4.05 3.04
C TYR A 90 11.03 -4.07 2.95
N PRO A 91 11.77 -4.26 4.05
CA PRO A 91 11.31 -4.40 5.44
C PRO A 91 10.89 -3.07 6.07
N PHE A 92 9.88 -3.11 6.94
CA PHE A 92 9.45 -1.99 7.77
C PHE A 92 8.96 -2.44 9.15
N SER A 93 8.99 -1.51 10.10
CA SER A 93 8.54 -1.65 11.49
C SER A 93 7.36 -0.71 11.80
N VAL A 94 6.79 -0.81 13.00
CA VAL A 94 5.76 0.13 13.48
C VAL A 94 6.28 1.57 13.52
N LEU A 95 7.56 1.78 13.80
CA LEU A 95 8.17 3.11 13.80
C LEU A 95 8.20 3.73 12.39
N ASP A 96 8.48 2.92 11.37
CA ASP A 96 8.46 3.37 9.98
C ASP A 96 7.03 3.75 9.54
N LEU A 97 6.02 2.98 9.97
CA LEU A 97 4.61 3.31 9.76
C LEU A 97 4.24 4.65 10.43
N GLN A 98 4.74 4.90 11.65
CA GLN A 98 4.51 6.17 12.34
C GLN A 98 5.10 7.36 11.57
N GLN A 99 6.25 7.22 10.92
CA GLN A 99 6.87 8.28 10.11
C GLN A 99 6.04 8.64 8.86
N LEU A 100 5.16 7.73 8.41
CA LEU A 100 4.25 8.03 7.29
C LEU A 100 3.20 9.09 7.67
N LEU A 101 2.75 9.13 8.94
CA LEU A 101 1.77 10.10 9.44
C LEU A 101 2.29 11.55 9.47
N ALA A 102 3.61 11.75 9.54
CA ALA A 102 4.23 13.07 9.75
C ALA A 102 4.18 14.02 8.52
N ALA A 103 3.23 13.83 7.60
CA ALA A 103 3.01 14.74 6.48
C ALA A 103 1.50 15.04 6.36
N SER A 104 1.07 16.13 6.99
CA SER A 104 -0.15 16.87 6.68
C SER A 104 0.26 18.28 6.32
#